data_AF-A0A4Q1FAI0-F1
#
_entry.id   AF-A0A4Q1FAI0-F1
#
_cell.length_a   1.000
_cell.length_b   1.000
_cell.length_c   1.000
_cell.angle_alpha   90.00
_cell.angle_beta   90.00
_cell.angle_gamma   90.00
#
_symmetry.space_group_name_H-M   'P 1'
#
loop_
_entity.id
_entity.type
_entity.pdbx_description
1 polymer ?
#
loop_
_entity_poly.entity_id
_entity_poly.type
_entity_poly.pdbx_seq_one_letter_code
_entity_poly.pdbx_strand_id
1 'polypeptide(L)'
;MKALKIIFGIFLFFNFSFIYAHKDRIEIPQKFVFILKSKDVVQFESIDSKLEEFCKEIVTGKKEISEVQLYYKTGEIVTVRSEGKNWILFKITFKDKSLYVPEEKLKKIPEINFSTLNLFWSGESNAFNSHHLCMRLDIGTNRSFDVLPNLELHFENRKFTRAEVWTQTSENSRHGKAF
;
A
#
# COMPACT_ATOMS: atom_id res chain seq x y z
N MET A 1 -15.80 33.88 63.13
CA MET A 1 -14.42 34.26 62.72
C MET A 1 -13.52 33.06 62.99
N LYS A 2 -12.75 32.44 62.10
CA LYS A 2 -12.35 32.59 60.69
C LYS A 2 -12.00 31.14 60.23
N ALA A 3 -12.65 30.62 59.20
CA ALA A 3 -12.12 30.45 57.83
C ALA A 3 -11.08 29.31 57.66
N LEU A 4 -11.54 28.26 56.95
CA LEU A 4 -10.94 27.60 55.79
C LEU A 4 -9.44 27.20 55.86
N LYS A 5 -9.17 25.90 55.71
CA LYS A 5 -8.30 25.38 54.63
C LYS A 5 -8.46 23.86 54.48
N ILE A 6 -9.27 23.51 53.49
CA ILE A 6 -9.24 22.23 52.78
C ILE A 6 -7.82 22.06 52.23
N ILE A 7 -7.12 20.98 52.59
CA ILE A 7 -5.92 20.55 51.87
C ILE A 7 -6.30 19.29 51.09
N PHE A 8 -6.62 19.55 49.83
CA PHE A 8 -6.52 18.60 48.73
C PHE A 8 -5.08 18.06 48.68
N GLY A 9 -4.91 16.75 48.86
CA GLY A 9 -3.65 16.03 48.69
C GLY A 9 -3.83 14.93 47.66
N ILE A 10 -4.00 15.32 46.40
CA ILE A 10 -4.01 14.47 45.21
C ILE A 10 -2.66 13.77 45.09
N PHE A 11 -2.64 12.44 45.12
CA PHE A 11 -1.66 11.63 44.39
C PHE A 11 -2.25 10.24 44.10
N LEU A 12 -3.34 10.23 43.33
CA LEU A 12 -3.66 9.05 42.53
C LEU A 12 -2.64 9.03 41.38
N PHE A 13 -1.55 8.30 41.58
CA PHE A 13 -0.71 7.79 40.49
C PHE A 13 -1.58 6.84 39.65
N PHE A 14 -2.45 7.41 38.82
CA PHE A 14 -2.90 6.73 37.63
C PHE A 14 -1.67 6.56 36.75
N ASN A 15 -0.96 5.45 36.95
CA ASN A 15 -0.20 4.83 35.88
C ASN A 15 -1.24 4.45 34.81
N PHE A 16 -1.64 5.42 33.99
CA PHE A 16 -2.09 5.12 32.65
C PHE A 16 -0.87 4.54 31.95
N SER A 17 -0.67 3.23 32.13
CA SER A 17 -0.02 2.41 31.14
C SER A 17 -0.76 2.71 29.84
N PHE A 18 -0.21 3.61 29.04
CA PHE A 18 -0.60 3.75 27.65
C PHE A 18 -0.30 2.38 27.03
N ILE A 19 -1.30 1.50 27.07
CA ILE A 19 -1.38 0.39 26.15
C ILE A 19 -1.52 1.07 24.80
N TYR A 20 -0.38 1.37 24.17
CA TYR A 20 -0.32 1.72 22.76
C TYR A 20 -0.79 0.47 22.03
N ALA A 21 -2.10 0.33 21.88
CA ALA A 21 -2.65 -0.52 20.84
C ALA A 21 -2.09 0.06 19.53
N HIS A 22 -1.12 -0.63 18.93
CA HIS A 22 -0.59 -0.27 17.63
C HIS A 22 -1.75 -0.34 16.65
N LYS A 23 -2.36 0.81 16.36
CA LYS A 23 -3.49 0.89 15.44
C LYS A 23 -2.97 0.53 14.06
N ASP A 24 -3.51 -0.54 13.48
CA ASP A 24 -3.32 -0.84 12.07
C ASP A 24 -3.89 0.31 11.24
N ARG A 25 -3.08 0.82 10.32
CA ARG A 25 -3.39 1.93 9.43
C ARG A 25 -3.39 1.40 8.00
N ILE A 26 -4.35 1.90 7.24
CA ILE A 26 -4.44 1.73 5.80
C ILE A 26 -4.41 3.10 5.17
N GLU A 27 -3.57 3.28 4.15
CA GLU A 27 -3.58 4.46 3.31
C GLU A 27 -3.88 4.04 1.88
N ILE A 28 -4.85 4.76 1.30
CA ILE A 28 -5.30 4.60 -0.07
C ILE A 28 -4.71 5.77 -0.87
N PRO A 29 -4.21 5.56 -2.11
CA PRO A 29 -3.71 6.66 -2.91
C PRO A 29 -4.78 7.75 -3.06
N GLN A 30 -4.38 9.02 -3.00
CA GLN A 30 -5.24 10.16 -3.29
C GLN A 30 -5.24 10.48 -4.77
N LYS A 31 -4.08 10.32 -5.43
CA LYS A 31 -3.89 10.66 -6.83
C LYS A 31 -3.11 9.58 -7.58
N PHE A 32 -3.51 9.33 -8.81
CA PHE A 32 -2.94 8.38 -9.74
C PHE A 32 -2.43 9.14 -10.97
N VAL A 33 -1.19 8.90 -11.35
CA VAL A 33 -0.59 9.46 -12.57
C VAL A 33 -0.07 8.31 -13.40
N PHE A 34 -0.63 8.14 -14.59
CA PHE A 34 -0.27 7.12 -15.55
C PHE A 34 0.47 7.76 -16.72
N ILE A 35 1.65 7.26 -17.04
CA ILE A 35 2.43 7.65 -18.21
C ILE A 35 2.32 6.51 -19.21
N LEU A 36 1.58 6.74 -20.29
CA LEU A 36 1.38 5.77 -21.36
C LEU A 36 2.65 5.57 -22.18
N LYS A 37 2.75 4.46 -22.91
CA LYS A 37 3.86 4.25 -23.86
C LYS A 37 3.91 5.30 -24.98
N SER A 38 2.75 5.88 -25.33
CA SER A 38 2.66 7.04 -26.23
C SER A 38 3.31 8.31 -25.67
N LYS A 39 3.69 8.30 -24.37
CA LYS A 39 4.13 9.44 -23.55
C LYS A 39 3.01 10.37 -23.11
N ASP A 40 1.75 10.04 -23.41
CA ASP A 40 0.61 10.75 -22.85
C ASP A 40 0.54 10.54 -21.34
N VAL A 41 0.16 11.59 -20.63
CA VAL A 41 0.00 11.57 -19.17
C VAL A 41 -1.47 11.67 -18.84
N VAL A 42 -1.98 10.67 -18.13
CA VAL A 42 -3.37 10.62 -17.66
C VAL A 42 -3.36 10.67 -16.13
N GLN A 43 -4.20 11.50 -15.55
CA GLN A 43 -4.27 11.69 -14.10
C GLN A 43 -5.69 11.45 -13.60
N PHE A 44 -5.79 10.85 -12.42
CA PHE A 44 -7.05 10.65 -11.72
C PHE A 44 -6.88 10.96 -10.24
N GLU A 45 -7.92 11.51 -9.64
CA GLU A 45 -8.12 11.47 -8.19
C GLU A 45 -8.75 10.12 -7.81
N SER A 46 -8.58 9.69 -6.56
CA SER A 46 -9.08 8.40 -6.08
C SER A 46 -10.59 8.24 -6.11
N ILE A 47 -11.31 9.37 -6.11
CA ILE A 47 -12.77 9.43 -6.20
C ILE A 47 -13.30 9.41 -7.63
N ASP A 48 -12.42 9.46 -8.63
CA ASP A 48 -12.84 9.54 -10.03
C ASP A 48 -13.48 8.22 -10.48
N SER A 49 -14.73 8.31 -10.94
CA SER A 49 -15.52 7.14 -11.35
C SER A 49 -14.92 6.36 -12.52
N LYS A 50 -14.06 6.99 -13.32
CA LYS A 50 -13.39 6.37 -14.48
C LYS A 50 -12.08 5.66 -14.13
N LEU A 51 -11.56 5.83 -12.92
CA LEU A 51 -10.27 5.25 -12.51
C LEU A 51 -10.28 3.72 -12.61
N GLU A 52 -11.32 3.08 -12.08
CA GLU A 52 -11.43 1.62 -12.09
C GLU A 52 -11.49 1.05 -13.50
N GLU A 53 -12.28 1.68 -14.37
CA GLU A 53 -12.36 1.30 -15.79
C GLU A 53 -11.00 1.47 -16.48
N PHE A 54 -10.31 2.57 -16.24
CA PHE A 54 -8.98 2.82 -16.81
C PHE A 54 -7.95 1.78 -16.33
N CYS A 55 -7.93 1.45 -15.03
CA CYS A 55 -7.09 0.38 -14.50
C CYS A 55 -7.41 -0.98 -15.14
N LYS A 56 -8.69 -1.28 -15.39
CA LYS A 56 -9.10 -2.49 -16.11
C LYS A 56 -8.65 -2.49 -17.57
N GLU A 57 -8.64 -1.35 -18.25
CA GLU A 57 -8.08 -1.23 -19.60
C GLU A 57 -6.57 -1.51 -19.63
N ILE A 58 -5.84 -1.13 -18.58
CA ILE A 58 -4.42 -1.49 -18.43
C ILE A 58 -4.26 -3.00 -18.26
N VAL A 59 -5.01 -3.60 -17.33
CA VAL A 59 -4.97 -5.05 -17.05
C VAL A 59 -5.33 -5.88 -18.30
N THR A 60 -6.31 -5.43 -19.09
CA THR A 60 -6.72 -6.11 -20.32
C THR A 60 -5.82 -5.83 -21.53
N GLY A 61 -4.79 -4.99 -21.36
CA GLY A 61 -3.85 -4.63 -22.43
C GLY A 61 -4.40 -3.64 -23.47
N LYS A 62 -5.60 -3.09 -23.25
CA LYS A 62 -6.15 -2.02 -24.11
C LYS A 62 -5.36 -0.71 -23.97
N LYS A 63 -4.75 -0.49 -22.80
CA LYS A 63 -3.86 0.64 -22.53
C LYS A 63 -2.49 0.11 -22.10
N GLU A 64 -1.45 0.58 -22.77
CA GLU A 64 -0.07 0.24 -22.42
C GLU A 64 0.58 1.40 -21.66
N ILE A 65 1.07 1.09 -20.47
CA ILE A 65 1.77 2.04 -19.60
C ILE A 65 3.29 1.82 -19.67
N SER A 66 4.02 2.89 -19.37
CA SER A 66 5.46 2.88 -19.12
C SER A 66 5.77 3.13 -17.65
N GLU A 67 4.94 3.95 -16.98
CA GLU A 67 5.10 4.29 -15.58
C GLU A 67 3.75 4.62 -14.93
N VAL A 68 3.62 4.30 -13.64
CA VAL A 68 2.54 4.73 -12.77
C VAL A 68 3.14 5.34 -11.51
N GLN A 69 2.59 6.47 -11.08
CA GLN A 69 2.90 7.11 -9.80
C GLN A 69 1.61 7.24 -8.98
N LEU A 70 1.62 6.69 -7.77
CA LEU A 70 0.52 6.74 -6.82
C LEU A 70 0.93 7.60 -5.64
N TYR A 71 0.16 8.65 -5.37
CA TYR A 71 0.47 9.63 -4.34
C TYR A 71 -0.44 9.43 -3.14
N TYR A 72 0.14 9.31 -1.96
CA TYR A 72 -0.57 9.07 -0.71
C TYR A 72 -0.65 10.36 0.12
N LYS A 73 -1.70 10.49 0.94
CA LYS A 73 -1.90 11.68 1.79
C LYS A 73 -0.77 11.87 2.80
N THR A 74 -0.18 10.76 3.23
CA THR A 74 0.96 10.70 4.15
C THR A 74 2.29 11.16 3.52
N GLY A 75 2.32 11.40 2.20
CA GLY A 75 3.45 11.96 1.45
C GLY A 75 4.28 10.92 0.70
N GLU A 76 3.98 9.63 0.84
CA GLU A 76 4.60 8.57 0.05
C GLU A 76 4.18 8.65 -1.42
N ILE A 77 5.10 8.25 -2.28
CA ILE A 77 4.86 8.05 -3.70
C ILE A 77 5.30 6.62 -4.04
N VAL A 78 4.36 5.81 -4.52
CA VAL A 78 4.66 4.52 -5.10
C VAL A 78 4.88 4.70 -6.59
N THR A 79 6.02 4.27 -7.10
CA THR A 79 6.35 4.32 -8.53
C THR A 79 6.53 2.91 -9.06
N VAL A 80 5.78 2.57 -10.12
CA VAL A 80 5.89 1.31 -10.85
C VAL A 80 6.25 1.61 -12.31
N ARG A 81 7.22 0.90 -12.88
CA ARG A 81 7.58 1.04 -14.30
C ARG A 81 7.54 -0.30 -15.02
N SER A 82 7.17 -0.26 -16.29
CA SER A 82 7.12 -1.41 -17.18
C SER A 82 7.93 -1.19 -18.45
N GLU A 83 8.55 -2.27 -18.91
CA GLU A 83 9.11 -2.40 -20.26
C GLU A 83 8.44 -3.58 -20.96
N GLY A 84 7.62 -3.30 -21.97
CA GLY A 84 6.79 -4.33 -22.58
C GLY A 84 5.75 -4.85 -21.58
N LYS A 85 5.79 -6.16 -21.32
CA LYS A 85 4.94 -6.85 -20.32
C LYS A 85 5.63 -7.02 -18.97
N ASN A 86 6.90 -6.63 -18.85
CA ASN A 86 7.70 -6.88 -17.66
C ASN A 86 7.74 -5.63 -16.77
N TRP A 87 7.62 -5.82 -15.46
CA TRP A 87 7.86 -4.77 -14.48
C TRP A 87 9.37 -4.65 -14.20
N ILE A 88 9.89 -3.43 -14.30
CA ILE A 88 11.34 -3.15 -14.15
C ILE A 88 11.65 -2.29 -12.92
N LEU A 89 10.64 -1.62 -12.36
CA LEU A 89 10.79 -0.83 -11.15
C LEU A 89 9.53 -0.93 -10.31
N PHE A 90 9.72 -1.14 -9.01
CA PHE A 90 8.68 -0.93 -8.02
C PHE A 90 9.37 -0.34 -6.78
N LYS A 91 9.03 0.92 -6.48
CA LYS A 91 9.62 1.61 -5.34
C LYS A 91 8.58 2.43 -4.58
N ILE A 92 8.87 2.66 -3.31
CA ILE A 92 8.17 3.62 -2.45
C ILE A 92 9.15 4.74 -2.15
N THR A 93 8.76 5.99 -2.35
CA THR A 93 9.60 7.15 -2.06
C THR A 93 8.91 8.02 -1.02
N PHE A 94 9.66 8.52 -0.06
CA PHE A 94 9.21 9.52 0.90
C PHE A 94 10.34 10.52 1.12
N LYS A 95 10.09 11.79 0.75
CA LYS A 95 11.16 12.81 0.64
C LYS A 95 12.27 12.29 -0.29
N ASP A 96 13.53 12.36 0.12
CA ASP A 96 14.68 11.96 -0.70
C ASP A 96 15.12 10.50 -0.50
N LYS A 97 14.28 9.66 0.10
CA LYS A 97 14.59 8.25 0.38
C LYS A 97 13.66 7.31 -0.36
N SER A 98 14.18 6.16 -0.77
CA SER A 98 13.43 5.15 -1.50
C SER A 98 13.62 3.74 -0.93
N LEU A 99 12.54 2.96 -0.96
CA LEU A 99 12.52 1.52 -0.76
C LEU A 99 12.28 0.85 -2.10
N TYR A 100 13.00 -0.23 -2.37
CA TYR A 100 12.93 -0.94 -3.64
C TYR A 100 12.50 -2.37 -3.42
N VAL A 101 11.67 -2.88 -4.32
CA VAL A 101 11.40 -4.30 -4.47
C VAL A 101 12.48 -4.89 -5.40
N PRO A 102 13.11 -6.03 -5.04
CA PRO A 102 14.12 -6.66 -5.88
C PRO A 102 13.59 -7.05 -7.27
N GLU A 103 14.40 -6.85 -8.31
CA GLU A 103 14.02 -7.05 -9.72
C GLU A 103 13.56 -8.50 -10.00
N GLU A 104 14.18 -9.48 -9.35
CA GLU A 104 13.83 -10.90 -9.48
C GLU A 104 12.41 -11.22 -9.01
N LYS A 105 11.86 -10.39 -8.11
CA LYS A 105 10.46 -10.49 -7.68
C LYS A 105 9.53 -9.83 -8.71
N LEU A 106 9.95 -8.71 -9.29
CA LEU A 106 9.16 -7.95 -10.26
C LEU A 106 8.82 -8.76 -11.51
N LYS A 107 9.77 -9.56 -12.01
CA LYS A 107 9.59 -10.42 -13.20
C LYS A 107 8.50 -11.46 -13.07
N LYS A 108 8.09 -11.79 -11.84
CA LYS A 108 7.02 -12.77 -11.57
C LYS A 108 5.66 -12.13 -11.45
N ILE A 109 5.59 -10.82 -11.19
CA ILE A 109 4.32 -10.11 -11.00
C ILE A 109 3.60 -10.07 -12.36
N PRO A 110 2.37 -10.60 -12.46
CA PRO A 110 1.59 -10.55 -13.69
C PRO A 110 0.98 -9.16 -13.85
N GLU A 111 -0.22 -9.03 -14.40
CA GLU A 111 -0.93 -7.75 -14.48
C GLU A 111 -1.17 -7.16 -13.08
N ILE A 112 -1.11 -5.83 -12.95
CA ILE A 112 -1.35 -5.12 -11.68
C ILE A 112 -2.66 -4.34 -11.78
N ASN A 113 -3.56 -4.53 -10.82
CA ASN A 113 -4.72 -3.67 -10.65
C ASN A 113 -4.36 -2.47 -9.75
N PHE A 114 -3.94 -1.36 -10.35
CA PHE A 114 -3.40 -0.22 -9.59
C PHE A 114 -4.40 0.43 -8.64
N SER A 115 -5.71 0.36 -8.90
CA SER A 115 -6.72 0.97 -8.02
C SER A 115 -6.85 0.26 -6.67
N THR A 116 -6.31 -0.94 -6.52
CA THR A 116 -6.35 -1.71 -5.26
C THR A 116 -5.07 -1.60 -4.44
N LEU A 117 -4.07 -0.84 -4.91
CA LEU A 117 -2.76 -0.73 -4.27
C LEU A 117 -2.81 0.18 -3.05
N ASN A 118 -2.71 -0.44 -1.87
CA ASN A 118 -2.79 0.22 -0.58
C ASN A 118 -1.54 -0.04 0.26
N LEU A 119 -1.24 0.90 1.18
CA LEU A 119 -0.17 0.76 2.16
C LEU A 119 -0.76 0.44 3.54
N PHE A 120 -0.20 -0.57 4.20
CA PHE A 120 -0.58 -1.04 5.53
C PHE A 120 0.61 -0.96 6.47
N TRP A 121 0.42 -0.36 7.64
CA TRP A 121 1.45 -0.29 8.68
C TRP A 121 0.81 -0.07 10.05
N SER A 122 1.60 -0.14 11.12
CA SER A 122 1.13 0.13 12.48
C SER A 122 2.18 0.90 13.26
N GLY A 123 1.74 1.77 14.18
CA GLY A 123 2.63 2.54 15.07
C GLY A 123 2.98 3.95 14.59
N GLU A 124 3.56 4.09 13.40
CA GLU A 124 4.13 5.36 12.93
C GLU A 124 3.13 6.27 12.20
N SER A 125 3.54 7.51 11.92
CA SER A 125 2.74 8.51 11.22
C SER A 125 2.56 8.23 9.72
N ASN A 126 3.44 7.41 9.15
CA ASN A 126 3.41 7.02 7.74
C ASN A 126 4.01 5.62 7.54
N ALA A 127 3.65 4.99 6.44
CA ALA A 127 4.06 3.66 6.05
C ALA A 127 5.57 3.58 5.78
N PHE A 128 6.16 4.60 5.16
CA PHE A 128 7.59 4.56 4.80
C PHE A 128 8.51 4.45 6.03
N ASN A 129 8.19 5.15 7.11
CA ASN A 129 9.01 5.16 8.33
C ASN A 129 8.67 4.03 9.30
N SER A 130 7.65 3.22 9.00
CA SER A 130 7.22 2.18 9.93
C SER A 130 8.23 1.06 10.06
N HIS A 131 8.22 0.40 11.22
CA HIS A 131 9.02 -0.81 11.42
C HIS A 131 8.53 -1.93 10.50
N HIS A 132 7.21 -2.06 10.35
CA HIS A 132 6.54 -2.99 9.45
C HIS A 132 5.65 -2.24 8.46
N LEU A 133 5.91 -2.46 7.17
CA LEU A 133 5.11 -1.96 6.06
C LEU A 133 4.72 -3.13 5.18
N CYS A 134 3.43 -3.27 4.89
CA CYS A 134 2.92 -4.16 3.85
C CYS A 134 2.29 -3.30 2.75
N MET A 135 2.77 -3.47 1.53
CA MET A 135 2.06 -2.99 0.36
C MET A 135 1.22 -4.13 -0.21
N ARG A 136 -0.06 -3.86 -0.43
CA ARG A 136 -1.02 -4.86 -0.87
C ARG A 136 -1.73 -4.40 -2.14
N LEU A 137 -1.84 -5.28 -3.13
CA LEU A 137 -2.52 -5.02 -4.40
C LEU A 137 -3.04 -6.30 -5.05
N ASP A 138 -4.07 -6.19 -5.87
CA ASP A 138 -4.58 -7.32 -6.66
C ASP A 138 -3.80 -7.48 -7.96
N ILE A 139 -3.55 -8.73 -8.33
CA ILE A 139 -2.75 -9.09 -9.49
C ILE A 139 -3.43 -10.13 -10.37
N GLY A 140 -3.06 -10.12 -11.66
CA GLY A 140 -3.54 -11.06 -12.66
C GLY A 140 -4.99 -10.82 -13.09
N THR A 141 -5.48 -11.72 -13.95
CA THR A 141 -6.87 -11.70 -14.47
C THR A 141 -7.72 -12.86 -13.97
N ASN A 142 -7.08 -13.93 -13.48
CA ASN A 142 -7.75 -15.17 -13.10
C ASN A 142 -8.34 -15.03 -11.70
N ARG A 143 -9.64 -15.26 -11.57
CA ARG A 143 -10.34 -15.23 -10.27
C ARG A 143 -10.50 -16.63 -9.71
N SER A 144 -10.47 -16.74 -8.40
CA SER A 144 -10.88 -17.93 -7.67
C SER A 144 -11.98 -17.51 -6.70
N PHE A 145 -13.17 -18.13 -6.81
CA PHE A 145 -14.37 -17.70 -6.07
C PHE A 145 -14.66 -16.20 -6.24
N ASP A 146 -14.61 -15.71 -7.49
CA ASP A 146 -14.81 -14.31 -7.88
C ASP A 146 -13.84 -13.29 -7.28
N VAL A 147 -12.78 -13.73 -6.60
CA VAL A 147 -11.74 -12.87 -6.00
C VAL A 147 -10.43 -13.01 -6.78
N LEU A 148 -9.76 -11.88 -7.04
CA LEU A 148 -8.43 -11.87 -7.65
C LEU A 148 -7.35 -12.26 -6.62
N PRO A 149 -6.26 -12.93 -7.05
CA PRO A 149 -5.09 -13.10 -6.22
C PRO A 149 -4.55 -11.75 -5.75
N ASN A 150 -4.08 -11.73 -4.51
CA ASN A 150 -3.58 -10.52 -3.88
C ASN A 150 -2.08 -10.69 -3.59
N LEU A 151 -1.28 -9.74 -4.06
CA LEU A 151 0.15 -9.66 -3.79
C LEU A 151 0.38 -8.80 -2.54
N GLU A 152 1.16 -9.32 -1.61
CA GLU A 152 1.68 -8.60 -0.46
C GLU A 152 3.20 -8.48 -0.56
N LEU A 153 3.69 -7.26 -0.50
CA LEU A 153 5.12 -6.92 -0.48
C LEU A 153 5.45 -6.35 0.89
N HIS A 154 6.26 -7.09 1.64
CA HIS A 154 6.59 -6.74 3.02
C HIS A 154 7.94 -6.06 3.10
N PHE A 155 7.99 -5.04 3.95
CA PHE A 155 9.18 -4.32 4.29
C PHE A 155 9.30 -4.28 5.82
N GLU A 156 10.50 -4.59 6.31
CA GLU A 156 10.84 -4.46 7.72
C GLU A 156 12.07 -3.59 7.87
N ASN A 157 12.07 -2.71 8.85
CA ASN A 157 13.19 -1.78 9.08
C ASN A 157 13.60 -1.03 7.80
N ARG A 158 12.62 -0.65 6.97
CA ARG A 158 12.85 0.05 5.69
C ARG A 158 13.69 -0.74 4.70
N LYS A 159 13.50 -2.06 4.66
CA LYS A 159 14.10 -2.97 3.67
C LYS A 159 13.06 -3.99 3.22
N PHE A 160 13.07 -4.34 1.95
CA PHE A 160 12.23 -5.43 1.45
C PHE A 160 12.63 -6.74 2.14
N THR A 161 11.64 -7.53 2.57
CA THR A 161 11.87 -8.81 3.24
C THR A 161 11.28 -9.98 2.48
N ARG A 162 10.01 -9.87 2.07
CA ARG A 162 9.32 -10.97 1.38
C ARG A 162 8.18 -10.48 0.50
N ALA A 163 7.80 -11.35 -0.43
CA ALA A 163 6.61 -11.21 -1.25
C ALA A 163 5.76 -12.48 -1.12
N GLU A 164 4.46 -12.32 -0.95
CA GLU A 164 3.49 -13.41 -0.81
C GLU A 164 2.29 -13.17 -1.73
N VAL A 165 1.79 -14.23 -2.35
CA VAL A 165 0.53 -14.18 -3.10
C VAL A 165 -0.53 -14.99 -2.39
N TRP A 166 -1.66 -14.35 -2.14
CA TRP A 166 -2.81 -14.89 -1.45
C TRP A 166 -3.95 -15.15 -2.43
N THR A 167 -4.26 -16.42 -2.64
CA THR A 167 -5.34 -16.87 -3.53
C THR A 167 -6.48 -17.48 -2.70
N GLN A 168 -7.72 -17.22 -3.09
CA GLN A 168 -8.90 -17.82 -2.47
C GLN A 168 -8.98 -19.32 -2.84
N THR A 169 -9.18 -20.19 -1.85
CA THR A 169 -9.26 -21.66 -2.05
C THR A 169 -10.62 -22.25 -1.69
N SER A 170 -11.44 -21.54 -0.92
CA SER A 170 -12.87 -21.82 -0.69
C SER A 170 -13.60 -20.52 -0.37
N GLU A 171 -14.92 -20.51 -0.20
CA GLU A 171 -15.66 -19.28 0.18
C GLU A 171 -15.09 -18.57 1.43
N ASN A 172 -14.52 -19.33 2.36
CA ASN A 172 -14.03 -18.82 3.64
C ASN A 172 -12.53 -19.04 3.88
N SER A 173 -11.76 -19.42 2.86
CA SER A 173 -10.34 -19.78 3.02
C SER A 173 -9.44 -19.20 1.93
N ARG A 174 -8.23 -18.82 2.34
CA ARG A 174 -7.17 -18.30 1.48
C ARG A 174 -5.87 -19.06 1.75
N HIS A 175 -5.07 -19.21 0.72
CA HIS A 175 -3.74 -19.78 0.81
C HIS A 175 -2.69 -18.77 0.36
N GLY A 176 -1.76 -18.46 1.24
CA GLY A 176 -0.59 -17.63 0.96
C GLY A 176 0.58 -18.49 0.50
N LYS A 177 1.21 -18.10 -0.61
CA LYS A 177 2.42 -18.74 -1.13
C LYS A 177 3.52 -17.71 -1.30
N ALA A 178 4.74 -18.05 -0.88
CA ALA A 178 5.91 -17.22 -1.15
C ALA A 178 6.11 -17.05 -2.67
N PHE A 179 6.33 -15.81 -3.09
CA PHE A 179 6.38 -15.38 -4.48
C PHE A 179 7.81 -15.33 -5.04
#